data_AF-A0A1B1K0Z0-F1
#
_entry.id   AF-A0A1B1K0Z0-F1
#
_cell.length_a   1.000
_cell.length_b   1.000
_cell.length_c   1.000
_cell.angle_alpha   90.00
_cell.angle_beta   90.00
_cell.angle_gamma   90.00
#
_symmetry.space_group_name_H-M   'P 1'
#
loop_
_entity.id
_entity.type
_entity.pdbx_description
1 polymer ?
#
loop_
_entity_poly.entity_id
_entity_poly.type
_entity_poly.pdbx_seq_one_letter_code
_entity_poly.pdbx_strand_id
1 'polypeptide(L)'
;MGRMAAEPKMLRVELEEVGARHWWAALLATLASQSGNAYMRFVGVVDGRPRYVSSTFPVPRTWGTVPPQEAWAPGMTASLAELRRTIEDDGWHEVGRGQQSWSLTYQRR
;
A
#
# COMPACT_ATOMS: atom_id res chain seq x y z
N MET A 1 -25.26 22.31 21.45
CA MET A 1 -24.16 22.18 20.46
C MET A 1 -23.82 20.71 20.28
N GLY A 2 -24.21 20.09 19.16
CA GLY A 2 -23.82 18.73 18.84
C GLY A 2 -22.35 18.70 18.43
N ARG A 3 -21.53 17.87 19.09
CA ARG A 3 -20.21 17.51 18.54
C ARG A 3 -20.48 16.87 17.19
N MET A 4 -20.08 17.50 16.09
CA MET A 4 -19.83 16.78 14.86
C MET A 4 -18.77 15.73 15.24
N ALA A 5 -19.21 14.48 15.44
CA ALA A 5 -18.27 13.39 15.52
C ALA A 5 -17.48 13.46 14.22
N ALA A 6 -16.20 13.81 14.30
CA ALA A 6 -15.33 13.72 13.15
C ALA A 6 -15.51 12.29 12.61
N GLU A 7 -15.94 12.18 11.35
CA GLU A 7 -16.07 10.87 10.74
C GLU A 7 -14.73 10.16 10.89
N PRO A 8 -14.72 8.91 11.38
CA PRO A 8 -13.48 8.21 11.59
C PRO A 8 -12.72 8.13 10.28
N LYS A 9 -11.56 8.78 10.21
CA LYS A 9 -10.74 8.72 9.02
C LYS A 9 -10.23 7.30 8.89
N MET A 10 -10.39 6.74 7.70
CA MET A 10 -9.90 5.41 7.37
C MET A 10 -8.69 5.53 6.46
N LEU A 11 -7.68 4.73 6.76
CA LEU A 11 -6.49 4.57 5.95
C LEU A 11 -6.38 3.13 5.50
N ARG A 12 -6.06 2.92 4.22
CA ARG A 12 -5.76 1.59 3.68
C ARG A 12 -4.36 1.56 3.10
N VAL A 13 -3.65 0.48 3.34
CA VAL A 13 -2.35 0.22 2.72
C VAL A 13 -2.57 -0.51 1.40
N GLU A 14 -2.00 0.05 0.35
CA GLU A 14 -2.14 -0.40 -1.04
C GLU A 14 -0.76 -0.46 -1.70
N LEU A 15 -0.65 -1.12 -2.86
CA LEU A 15 0.58 -1.23 -3.65
C LEU A 15 0.53 -0.29 -4.86
N GLU A 16 1.59 0.48 -5.07
CA GLU A 16 1.74 1.37 -6.22
C GLU A 16 2.99 1.01 -7.04
N GLU A 17 2.86 0.91 -8.36
CA GLU A 17 4.00 0.78 -9.28
C GLU A 17 4.64 2.14 -9.56
N VAL A 18 5.96 2.23 -9.38
CA VAL A 18 6.76 3.43 -9.59
C VAL A 18 6.98 3.64 -11.08
N GLY A 19 6.38 4.71 -11.64
CA GLY A 19 6.48 5.06 -13.06
C GLY A 19 5.13 5.18 -13.76
N ALA A 20 4.07 4.60 -13.18
CA ALA A 20 2.71 4.79 -13.65
C ALA A 20 2.13 6.09 -13.03
N ARG A 21 2.30 7.22 -13.72
CA ARG A 21 1.59 8.46 -13.39
C ARG A 21 0.09 8.24 -13.52
N HIS A 22 -0.66 8.38 -12.41
CA HIS A 22 -2.12 8.39 -12.35
C HIS A 22 -2.83 7.12 -12.83
N TRP A 23 -2.76 6.06 -12.02
CA TRP A 23 -3.58 4.87 -12.22
C TRP A 23 -4.02 4.41 -10.82
N TRP A 24 -5.29 4.56 -10.45
CA TRP A 24 -5.79 3.92 -9.21
C TRP A 24 -6.89 2.90 -9.53
N ALA A 25 -7.14 2.64 -10.81
CA ALA A 25 -8.17 1.70 -11.27
C ALA A 25 -7.70 0.70 -12.35
N ALA A 26 -6.49 0.87 -12.93
CA ALA A 26 -6.10 0.14 -14.15
C ALA A 26 -5.12 -1.05 -13.97
N LEU A 27 -4.16 -1.07 -13.04
CA LEU A 27 -3.15 -2.15 -12.98
C LEU A 27 -3.61 -3.43 -12.28
N LEU A 28 -4.81 -3.50 -11.70
CA LEU A 28 -5.39 -4.84 -11.48
C LEU A 28 -5.75 -5.52 -12.82
N ALA A 29 -5.97 -4.75 -13.89
CA ALA A 29 -6.40 -5.27 -15.18
C ALA A 29 -5.28 -5.39 -16.24
N THR A 30 -4.07 -4.89 -15.98
CA THR A 30 -3.03 -4.80 -17.03
C THR A 30 -1.65 -5.30 -16.57
N LEU A 31 -1.61 -6.47 -15.93
CA LEU A 31 -0.36 -7.19 -15.63
C LEU A 31 0.21 -7.98 -16.82
N ALA A 32 -0.40 -7.87 -18.00
CA ALA A 32 0.04 -8.56 -19.21
C ALA A 32 0.78 -7.60 -20.14
N SER A 33 2.08 -7.37 -19.92
CA SER A 33 3.10 -7.41 -20.98
C SER A 33 4.43 -6.76 -20.60
N GLN A 34 5.49 -7.49 -20.95
CA GLN A 34 6.87 -7.07 -21.23
C GLN A 34 7.88 -7.15 -20.06
N SER A 35 8.91 -7.94 -20.36
CA SER A 35 10.06 -8.36 -19.57
C SER A 35 10.79 -7.23 -18.84
N GLY A 36 10.92 -7.34 -17.51
CA GLY A 36 11.69 -6.45 -16.63
C GLY A 36 11.33 -6.61 -15.15
N ASN A 37 12.12 -5.99 -14.25
CA ASN A 37 11.74 -5.81 -12.84
C ASN A 37 10.77 -4.61 -12.73
N ALA A 38 9.59 -4.79 -12.14
CA ALA A 38 8.76 -3.66 -11.71
C ALA A 38 9.32 -3.13 -10.40
N TYR A 39 9.27 -1.81 -10.19
CA TYR A 39 9.50 -1.24 -8.86
C TYR A 39 8.15 -0.91 -8.25
N MET A 40 7.86 -1.48 -7.09
CA MET A 40 6.65 -1.23 -6.35
C MET A 40 6.97 -0.49 -5.05
N ARG A 41 5.99 0.21 -4.50
CA ARG A 41 6.03 0.81 -3.17
C ARG A 41 4.69 0.59 -2.49
N PHE A 42 4.69 0.49 -1.17
CA PHE A 42 3.45 0.59 -0.41
C PHE A 42 3.06 2.05 -0.22
N VAL A 43 1.77 2.30 -0.24
CA VAL A 43 1.19 3.62 0.00
C VAL A 43 0.01 3.53 0.95
N GLY A 44 -0.08 4.49 1.87
CA GLY A 44 -1.23 4.66 2.76
C GLY A 44 -2.21 5.65 2.15
N VAL A 45 -3.41 5.19 1.80
CA VAL A 45 -4.47 5.98 1.18
C VAL A 45 -5.47 6.42 2.23
N VAL A 46 -5.71 7.72 2.33
CA VAL A 46 -6.73 8.33 3.19
C VAL A 46 -7.72 9.08 2.31
N ASP A 47 -9.01 8.78 2.44
CA ASP A 47 -10.08 9.42 1.65
C ASP A 47 -9.82 9.36 0.13
N GLY A 48 -9.30 8.22 -0.35
CA GLY A 48 -8.97 8.01 -1.77
C GLY A 48 -7.72 8.74 -2.26
N ARG A 49 -6.94 9.38 -1.37
CA ARG A 49 -5.69 10.07 -1.72
C ARG A 49 -4.49 9.43 -1.04
N PRO A 50 -3.39 9.14 -1.77
CA PRO A 50 -2.17 8.67 -1.15
C PRO A 50 -1.60 9.76 -0.23
N ARG A 51 -1.36 9.42 1.03
CA ARG A 51 -0.81 10.31 2.06
C ARG A 51 0.53 9.84 2.58
N TYR A 52 0.77 8.53 2.57
CA TYR A 52 2.01 7.92 3.01
C TYR A 52 2.58 7.10 1.87
N VAL A 53 3.89 7.12 1.73
CA VAL A 53 4.62 6.35 0.72
C VAL A 53 5.81 5.71 1.40
N SER A 54 6.10 4.46 1.06
CA SER A 54 7.29 3.74 1.53
C SER A 54 8.40 3.77 0.50
N SER A 55 9.57 3.28 0.91
CA SER A 55 10.67 2.94 0.03
C SER A 55 10.26 1.93 -1.04
N THR A 56 10.84 2.08 -2.24
CA THR A 56 10.55 1.23 -3.38
C THR A 56 11.31 -0.09 -3.29
N PHE A 57 10.68 -1.19 -3.70
CA PHE A 57 11.29 -2.51 -3.78
C PHE A 57 11.04 -3.14 -5.16
N PRO A 58 11.99 -3.94 -5.67
CA PRO A 58 11.82 -4.63 -6.94
C PRO A 58 10.85 -5.80 -6.78
N VAL A 59 9.96 -5.98 -7.74
CA VAL A 59 9.11 -7.17 -7.88
C VAL A 59 9.26 -7.72 -9.30
N PRO A 60 9.62 -9.00 -9.45
CA PRO A 60 9.71 -9.61 -10.76
C PRO A 60 8.30 -9.75 -11.36
N ARG A 61 8.09 -9.15 -12.55
CA ARG A 61 6.79 -9.13 -13.24
C ARG A 61 6.30 -10.52 -13.67
N THR A 62 7.19 -11.52 -13.71
CA THR A 62 6.88 -12.92 -14.06
C THR A 62 5.94 -13.61 -13.07
N TRP A 63 5.83 -13.10 -11.85
CA TRP A 63 4.93 -13.65 -10.84
C TRP A 63 3.48 -13.14 -10.95
N GLY A 64 3.18 -12.21 -11.87
CA GLY A 64 1.85 -11.88 -12.36
C GLY A 64 0.77 -11.76 -11.28
N THR A 65 0.02 -12.84 -11.07
CA THR A 65 -1.14 -12.91 -10.15
C THR A 65 -0.77 -13.28 -8.70
N VAL A 66 0.48 -13.67 -8.45
CA VAL A 66 0.92 -14.08 -7.12
C VAL A 66 1.28 -12.82 -6.32
N PRO A 67 0.67 -12.62 -5.13
CA PRO A 67 1.00 -11.51 -4.25
C PRO A 67 2.53 -11.41 -4.02
N PRO A 68 3.16 -10.22 -4.05
CA PRO A 68 4.57 -10.07 -3.68
C PRO A 68 4.84 -10.64 -2.28
N GLN A 69 5.96 -11.33 -2.13
CA GLN A 69 6.43 -11.91 -0.86
C GLN A 69 7.93 -11.68 -0.78
N GLU A 70 8.48 -11.57 0.43
CA GLU A 70 9.91 -11.31 0.66
C GLU A 70 10.83 -12.25 -0.14
N ALA A 71 10.42 -13.52 -0.32
CA ALA A 71 11.17 -14.53 -1.07
C ALA A 71 11.50 -14.14 -2.52
N TRP A 72 10.68 -13.30 -3.16
CA TRP A 72 10.89 -12.82 -4.52
C TRP A 72 10.78 -11.30 -4.68
N ALA A 73 10.50 -10.57 -3.60
CA ALA A 73 10.44 -9.12 -3.54
C ALA A 73 11.31 -8.62 -2.38
N PRO A 74 12.66 -8.66 -2.51
CA PRO A 74 13.55 -8.32 -1.41
C PRO A 74 13.36 -6.86 -0.98
N GLY A 75 13.25 -6.64 0.33
CA GLY A 75 12.99 -5.33 0.92
C GLY A 75 11.51 -4.97 1.05
N MET A 76 10.59 -5.82 0.58
CA MET A 76 9.15 -5.62 0.74
C MET A 76 8.74 -5.52 2.21
N THR A 77 9.20 -6.46 3.05
CA THR A 77 8.86 -6.48 4.48
C THR A 77 9.40 -5.25 5.19
N ALA A 78 10.62 -4.82 4.83
CA ALA A 78 11.23 -3.60 5.37
C ALA A 78 10.45 -2.35 4.95
N SER A 79 10.09 -2.21 3.67
CA SER A 79 9.26 -1.11 3.17
C SER A 79 7.88 -1.07 3.82
N LEU A 80 7.27 -2.24 4.05
CA LEU A 80 5.97 -2.32 4.73
C LEU A 80 6.08 -1.92 6.21
N ALA A 81 7.13 -2.38 6.90
CA ALA A 81 7.39 -2.03 8.29
C ALA A 81 7.67 -0.53 8.45
N GLU A 82 8.42 0.07 7.52
CA GLU A 82 8.65 1.52 7.45
C GLU A 82 7.33 2.29 7.30
N LEU A 83 6.47 1.87 6.36
CA LEU A 83 5.18 2.50 6.15
C LEU A 83 4.30 2.42 7.40
N ARG A 84 4.21 1.23 7.99
CA ARG A 84 3.44 0.97 9.19
C ARG A 84 3.89 1.88 10.32
N ARG A 85 5.20 1.95 10.58
CA ARG A 85 5.76 2.80 11.62
C ARG A 85 5.42 4.26 11.40
N THR A 86 5.53 4.75 10.16
CA THR A 86 5.19 6.13 9.81
C THR A 86 3.70 6.43 10.05
N ILE A 87 2.82 5.48 9.72
CA ILE A 87 1.37 5.59 9.93
C ILE A 87 1.06 5.59 11.44
N GLU A 88 1.63 4.65 12.20
CA GLU A 88 1.42 4.53 13.64
C GLU A 88 1.99 5.73 14.42
N ASP A 89 3.16 6.25 14.03
CA ASP A 89 3.75 7.46 14.63
C ASP A 89 2.87 8.71 14.41
N ASP A 90 2.09 8.76 13.32
CA ASP A 90 1.11 9.82 13.08
C ASP A 90 -0.24 9.58 13.80
N GLY A 91 -0.30 8.59 14.70
CA GLY A 91 -1.45 8.34 15.58
C GLY A 91 -2.59 7.56 14.93
N TRP A 92 -2.31 6.83 13.85
CA TRP A 92 -3.24 5.88 13.27
C TRP A 92 -3.15 4.54 13.99
N HIS A 93 -4.29 3.88 14.20
CA HIS A 93 -4.34 2.57 14.85
C HIS A 93 -4.81 1.50 13.86
N GLU A 94 -4.10 0.37 13.77
CA GLU A 94 -4.50 -0.79 12.95
C GLU A 94 -5.86 -1.31 13.46
N VAL A 95 -6.86 -1.35 12.59
CA VAL A 95 -8.22 -1.85 12.88
C VAL A 95 -8.58 -3.10 12.10
N GLY A 96 -7.76 -3.48 11.12
CA GLY A 96 -8.00 -4.69 10.34
C GLY A 96 -6.83 -5.08 9.44
N ARG A 97 -6.77 -6.37 9.13
CA ARG A 97 -5.82 -6.96 8.18
C ARG A 97 -6.56 -7.90 7.24
N GLY A 98 -6.27 -7.80 5.96
CA GLY A 98 -6.78 -8.70 4.92
C GLY A 98 -5.92 -9.96 4.75
N GLN A 99 -6.17 -10.68 3.65
CA GLN A 99 -5.47 -11.92 3.31
C GLN A 99 -3.99 -11.70 2.97
N GLN A 100 -3.61 -10.51 2.50
CA GLN A 100 -2.24 -10.18 2.14
C GLN A 100 -1.57 -9.42 3.28
N SER A 101 -0.26 -9.62 3.47
CA SER A 101 0.52 -9.02 4.56
C SER A 101 0.44 -7.49 4.61
N TRP A 102 0.20 -6.85 3.46
CA TRP A 102 0.08 -5.39 3.32
C TRP A 102 -1.37 -4.89 3.26
N SER A 103 -2.39 -5.76 3.23
CA SER A 103 -3.79 -5.34 3.24
C SER A 103 -4.20 -4.85 4.63
N LEU A 104 -3.59 -3.76 5.09
CA LEU A 104 -3.79 -3.21 6.43
C LEU A 104 -4.77 -2.05 6.36
N THR A 105 -5.70 -2.01 7.32
CA THR A 105 -6.63 -0.90 7.51
C THR A 105 -6.36 -0.24 8.84
N TYR A 106 -6.25 1.08 8.84
CA TYR A 106 -6.05 1.89 10.03
C TYR A 106 -7.19 2.89 10.20
N GLN A 107 -7.38 3.33 11.44
CA GLN A 107 -8.36 4.33 11.79
C GLN A 107 -7.73 5.38 12.71
N ARG A 108 -8.13 6.63 12.53
CA ARG A 108 -7.78 7.75 13.41
C ARG A 108 -9.06 8.48 13.81
N ARG A 109 -9.15 8.87 15.08
CA ARG A 109 -10.27 9.62 15.67
C ARG A 109 -9.95 11.10 15.77
#